data_AF-A0A0P9DID4-F1
#
_entry.id   AF-A0A0P9DID4-F1
#
_cell.length_a   1.000
_cell.length_b   1.000
_cell.length_c   1.000
_cell.angle_alpha   90.00
_cell.angle_beta   90.00
_cell.angle_gamma   90.00
#
_symmetry.space_group_name_H-M   'P 1'
#
loop_
_entity.id
_entity.type
_entity.pdbx_description
1 polymer ?
#
loop_
_entity_poly.entity_id
_entity_poly.type
_entity_poly.pdbx_seq_one_letter_code
_entity_poly.pdbx_strand_id
1 'polypeptide(L)'
;MTYLRHSKWLRFVISVIVLTLLLSAYRIFTVEGEARTPKFVLMRLEDIGPGGQYTSLEELGKLRTVLEYLRDQKVAYHMAVIPRWINLPPDGSRYDVPLDQEGNPYAAAFRKVLQQASDSGAVIGMHGYTHQVGSVRRDDGHHESGIGNEFQVEDAEETMKASYAEQRIKAGLAIFERAGLKPQFWEAPHYRTTAEQDGVFRSYFGLNYQAEVQSHNNAEAVFYWNQRNSVYGSSTLGAAYVPTPYDYIPSNKDEKMIVDRVGQSNHVASFFYHPFLEFKYLTPVLDPGGEPVMRDGLPEYRYPEQNKSVLQKLIAGLRAKGYAFRSIHDYVPFTPAQSVKLLPGGKTNVFLEDADGDGQADTVQWNATNGEISVIPGRYKGLRNEAQPAPVRWGQAGYANGAAAAVSGKDTEGPCSFWTANPGGRLDRYVSDGREFHLAQSWKIEAKAWSSLYTLPLSNGEVIVAGLTKDKLQLYGWRIRGKELKPIKPYKLRSEMNQELQIRMEDGPALFASKNGASGGIQLQPDTVDMTWQLTRVDLGLPNEDGLIRLGDFNGDGREDALRWDPKTMRCTVYSRDEDREWRLLSTFGPWGTPGKGVNLMVRDADGNGKADLVLIDRSGGNLDFALSYQSK
;
A
#
# COMPACT_ATOMS: atom_id res chain seq x y z
N MET A 1 -13.87 -36.26 -50.60
CA MET A 1 -13.33 -34.93 -50.19
C MET A 1 -13.37 -33.86 -51.29
N THR A 2 -14.10 -34.04 -52.40
CA THR A 2 -14.18 -33.07 -53.51
C THR A 2 -15.52 -32.32 -53.60
N TYR A 3 -16.57 -32.77 -52.91
CA TYR A 3 -17.89 -32.11 -52.91
C TYR A 3 -18.03 -30.94 -51.93
N LEU A 4 -17.20 -30.87 -50.88
CA LEU A 4 -17.23 -29.78 -49.90
C LEU A 4 -16.59 -28.48 -50.41
N ARG A 5 -15.90 -28.50 -51.56
CA ARG A 5 -15.09 -27.37 -52.01
C ARG A 5 -15.81 -26.41 -52.96
N HIS A 6 -16.98 -26.72 -53.52
CA HIS A 6 -17.61 -25.88 -54.56
C HIS A 6 -18.94 -25.18 -54.17
N SER A 7 -19.54 -25.48 -53.02
CA SER A 7 -20.77 -24.79 -52.59
C SER A 7 -20.43 -23.52 -51.78
N LYS A 8 -20.62 -22.35 -52.41
CA LYS A 8 -20.49 -21.03 -51.74
C LYS A 8 -21.43 -20.91 -50.53
N TRP A 9 -22.62 -21.50 -50.64
CA TRP A 9 -23.62 -21.50 -49.57
C TRP A 9 -23.17 -22.32 -48.36
N LEU A 10 -22.59 -23.50 -48.58
CA LEU A 10 -22.09 -24.34 -47.49
C LEU A 10 -20.93 -23.68 -46.73
N ARG A 11 -20.05 -22.95 -47.43
CA ARG A 11 -18.99 -22.16 -46.78
C ARG A 11 -19.55 -21.03 -45.92
N PHE A 12 -20.60 -20.36 -46.39
CA PHE A 12 -21.26 -19.31 -45.62
C PHE A 12 -21.90 -19.87 -44.35
N VAL A 13 -22.60 -21.02 -44.45
CA VAL A 13 -23.20 -21.71 -43.29
C VAL A 13 -22.13 -22.15 -42.29
N ILE A 14 -21.02 -22.72 -42.76
CA ILE A 14 -19.90 -23.11 -41.88
C ILE A 14 -19.28 -21.88 -41.20
N SER A 15 -19.06 -20.78 -41.92
CA SER A 15 -18.55 -19.53 -41.33
C SER A 15 -19.48 -18.95 -40.28
N VAL A 16 -20.80 -18.98 -40.51
CA VAL A 16 -21.80 -18.54 -39.52
C VAL A 16 -21.78 -19.46 -38.30
N ILE A 17 -21.68 -20.77 -38.47
CA ILE A 17 -21.59 -21.72 -37.35
C ILE A 17 -20.31 -21.48 -36.55
N VAL A 18 -19.16 -21.31 -37.22
CA VAL A 18 -17.88 -21.00 -36.57
C VAL A 18 -17.94 -19.66 -35.85
N LEU A 19 -18.51 -18.62 -36.47
CA LEU A 19 -18.67 -17.31 -35.82
C LEU A 19 -19.61 -17.38 -34.62
N THR A 20 -20.70 -18.15 -34.72
CA THR A 20 -21.65 -18.32 -33.62
C THR A 20 -21.04 -19.15 -32.49
N LEU A 21 -20.27 -20.19 -32.80
CA LEU A 21 -19.49 -20.95 -31.81
C LEU A 21 -18.39 -20.10 -31.18
N LEU A 22 -17.72 -19.23 -31.94
CA LEU A 22 -16.74 -18.29 -31.41
C LEU A 22 -17.39 -17.23 -30.52
N LEU A 23 -18.55 -16.69 -30.90
CA LEU A 23 -19.33 -15.76 -30.08
C LEU A 23 -19.92 -16.43 -28.84
N SER A 24 -20.34 -17.69 -28.95
CA SER A 24 -20.86 -18.47 -27.82
C SER A 24 -19.74 -18.88 -26.89
N ALA A 25 -18.58 -19.31 -27.41
CA ALA A 25 -17.37 -19.55 -26.64
C ALA A 25 -16.91 -18.25 -25.98
N TYR A 26 -16.86 -17.12 -26.71
CA TYR A 26 -16.55 -15.81 -26.14
C TYR A 26 -17.52 -15.43 -25.01
N ARG A 27 -18.83 -15.67 -25.19
CA ARG A 27 -19.82 -15.44 -24.13
C ARG A 27 -19.69 -16.43 -22.97
N ILE A 28 -19.33 -17.69 -23.19
CA ILE A 28 -19.10 -18.66 -22.11
C ILE A 28 -17.80 -18.29 -21.36
N PHE A 29 -16.74 -17.89 -22.06
CA PHE A 29 -15.52 -17.37 -21.46
C PHE A 29 -15.74 -16.08 -20.67
N THR A 30 -16.68 -15.21 -21.06
CA THR A 30 -17.05 -14.02 -20.28
C THR A 30 -18.10 -14.29 -19.19
N VAL A 31 -18.86 -15.39 -19.26
CA VAL A 31 -19.92 -15.71 -18.29
C VAL A 31 -19.47 -16.71 -17.21
N GLU A 32 -18.50 -17.59 -17.46
CA GLU A 32 -18.02 -18.62 -16.51
C GLU A 32 -16.66 -18.31 -15.85
N GLY A 33 -16.12 -17.10 -15.96
CA GLY A 33 -14.77 -16.85 -15.42
C GLY A 33 -14.35 -15.42 -15.10
N GLU A 34 -15.13 -14.38 -15.43
CA GLU A 34 -14.84 -13.07 -14.85
C GLU A 34 -15.29 -13.08 -13.39
N ALA A 35 -14.32 -13.15 -12.47
CA ALA A 35 -14.53 -12.67 -11.11
C ALA A 35 -15.07 -11.24 -11.24
N ARG A 36 -16.39 -11.06 -11.11
CA ARG A 36 -17.02 -9.75 -11.20
C ARG A 36 -16.39 -8.88 -10.13
N THR A 37 -15.49 -7.98 -10.51
CA THR A 37 -14.93 -6.99 -9.59
C THR A 37 -16.11 -6.32 -8.90
N PRO A 38 -16.21 -6.39 -7.56
CA PRO A 38 -17.37 -5.84 -6.85
C PRO A 38 -17.53 -4.37 -7.23
N LYS A 39 -18.73 -3.96 -7.62
CA LYS A 39 -19.02 -2.56 -7.95
C LYS A 39 -18.68 -1.70 -6.73
N PHE A 40 -17.80 -0.72 -6.93
CA PHE A 40 -17.36 0.15 -5.85
C PHE A 40 -17.38 1.61 -6.24
N VAL A 41 -17.46 2.47 -5.23
CA VAL A 41 -17.29 3.91 -5.34
C VAL A 41 -16.20 4.38 -4.39
N LEU A 42 -15.53 5.46 -4.77
CA LEU A 42 -14.62 6.20 -3.90
C LEU A 42 -15.19 7.59 -3.66
N MET A 43 -15.15 8.05 -2.41
CA MET A 43 -15.63 9.37 -2.02
C MET A 43 -14.54 10.07 -1.19
N ARG A 44 -14.16 11.27 -1.62
CA ARG A 44 -13.34 12.20 -0.85
C ARG A 44 -14.18 13.36 -0.33
N LEU A 45 -14.06 13.66 0.95
CA LEU A 45 -14.58 14.89 1.53
C LEU A 45 -13.53 15.99 1.37
N GLU A 46 -13.90 17.14 0.82
CA GLU A 46 -12.97 18.21 0.44
C GLU A 46 -13.14 19.47 1.27
N ASP A 47 -12.15 20.37 1.19
CA ASP A 47 -12.07 21.64 1.90
C ASP A 47 -12.20 21.55 3.42
N ILE A 48 -11.73 20.46 4.05
CA ILE A 48 -11.77 20.32 5.50
C ILE A 48 -10.57 21.05 6.11
N GLY A 49 -10.80 22.05 6.95
CA GLY A 49 -9.72 22.70 7.69
C GLY A 49 -10.25 23.59 8.80
N PRO A 50 -9.36 24.12 9.66
CA PRO A 50 -9.74 24.89 10.84
C PRO A 50 -10.16 26.33 10.48
N GLY A 51 -11.13 26.48 9.59
CA GLY A 51 -11.67 27.76 9.12
C GLY A 51 -12.77 27.56 8.08
N GLY A 52 -13.05 28.58 7.27
CA GLY A 52 -14.08 28.50 6.23
C GLY A 52 -15.47 28.23 6.82
N GLN A 53 -16.05 27.07 6.50
CA GLN A 53 -17.35 26.63 7.01
C GLN A 53 -17.27 25.98 8.40
N TYR A 54 -16.08 25.90 9.01
CA TYR A 54 -15.85 25.18 10.25
C TYR A 54 -15.36 26.06 11.41
N THR A 55 -15.43 27.39 11.29
CA THR A 55 -14.81 28.40 12.18
C THR A 55 -15.23 28.38 13.66
N SER A 56 -16.25 27.61 14.03
CA SER A 56 -16.80 27.54 15.38
C SER A 56 -16.89 26.12 15.95
N LEU A 57 -17.00 25.99 17.28
CA LEU A 57 -17.25 24.70 17.94
C LEU A 57 -18.60 24.09 17.52
N GLU A 58 -19.59 24.93 17.19
CA GLU A 58 -20.87 24.48 16.63
C GLU A 58 -20.68 23.78 15.29
N GLU A 59 -19.99 24.43 14.34
CA GLU A 59 -19.74 23.87 13.01
C GLU A 59 -18.86 22.62 13.10
N LEU A 60 -17.91 22.60 14.03
CA LEU A 60 -17.10 21.43 14.29
C LEU A 60 -17.92 20.26 14.89
N GLY A 61 -18.89 20.55 15.75
CA GLY A 61 -19.86 19.56 16.24
C GLY A 61 -20.74 18.99 15.12
N LYS A 62 -21.12 19.82 14.15
CA LYS A 62 -21.82 19.39 12.93
C LYS A 62 -20.92 18.52 12.05
N LEU A 63 -19.66 18.90 11.82
CA LEU A 63 -18.69 18.08 11.08
C LEU A 63 -18.54 16.71 11.75
N ARG A 64 -18.31 16.65 13.06
CA ARG A 64 -18.25 15.38 13.82
C ARG A 64 -19.47 14.51 13.53
N THR A 65 -20.68 15.09 13.57
CA THR A 65 -21.93 14.37 13.33
C THR A 65 -21.98 13.77 11.92
N VAL A 66 -21.50 14.48 10.89
CA VAL A 66 -21.41 13.96 9.51
C VAL A 66 -20.42 12.79 9.43
N LEU A 67 -19.25 12.93 10.03
CA LEU A 67 -18.19 11.90 10.02
C LEU A 67 -18.65 10.63 10.76
N GLU A 68 -19.29 10.79 11.92
CA GLU A 68 -19.84 9.67 12.68
C GLU A 68 -21.01 9.00 11.96
N TYR A 69 -21.85 9.79 11.28
CA TYR A 69 -22.89 9.21 10.43
C TYR A 69 -22.28 8.31 9.34
N LEU A 70 -21.20 8.74 8.67
CA LEU A 70 -20.50 7.92 7.67
C LEU A 70 -19.94 6.63 8.28
N ARG A 71 -19.27 6.73 9.45
CA ARG A 71 -18.79 5.57 10.21
C ARG A 71 -19.92 4.60 10.55
N ASP A 72 -21.01 5.10 11.13
CA ASP A 72 -22.14 4.28 11.57
C ASP A 72 -22.86 3.63 10.39
N GLN A 73 -22.85 4.30 9.23
CA GLN A 73 -23.31 3.72 7.99
C GLN A 73 -22.32 2.75 7.38
N LYS A 74 -21.11 2.55 7.90
CA LYS A 74 -20.03 1.74 7.28
C LYS A 74 -19.69 2.22 5.88
N VAL A 75 -19.54 3.53 5.71
CA VAL A 75 -19.07 4.15 4.48
C VAL A 75 -17.57 4.37 4.61
N ALA A 76 -16.78 3.81 3.69
CA ALA A 76 -15.38 4.20 3.55
C ALA A 76 -15.30 5.59 2.89
N TYR A 77 -14.52 6.51 3.49
CA TYR A 77 -14.37 7.87 2.98
C TYR A 77 -12.97 8.42 3.28
N HIS A 78 -12.62 9.46 2.54
CA HIS A 78 -11.33 10.12 2.58
C HIS A 78 -11.53 11.59 2.93
N MET A 79 -10.55 12.25 3.53
CA MET A 79 -10.64 13.67 3.90
C MET A 79 -9.44 14.42 3.31
N ALA A 80 -9.70 15.30 2.36
CA ALA A 80 -8.76 16.29 1.86
C ALA A 80 -8.71 17.44 2.87
N VAL A 81 -7.63 17.49 3.65
CA VAL A 81 -7.49 18.43 4.77
C VAL A 81 -6.51 19.55 4.42
N ILE A 82 -6.95 20.80 4.60
CA ILE A 82 -6.16 22.02 4.49
C ILE A 82 -5.53 22.29 5.87
N PRO A 83 -4.20 22.12 6.04
CA PRO A 83 -3.59 22.15 7.36
C PRO A 83 -3.55 23.53 8.01
N ARG A 84 -3.66 24.62 7.24
CA ARG A 84 -3.75 25.98 7.78
C ARG A 84 -4.72 26.82 6.97
N TRP A 85 -5.71 27.37 7.65
CA TRP A 85 -6.75 28.18 7.03
C TRP A 85 -6.44 29.67 7.18
N ILE A 86 -6.44 30.40 6.06
CA ILE A 86 -6.19 31.83 6.00
C ILE A 86 -7.32 32.50 5.20
N ASN A 87 -7.98 33.50 5.79
CA ASN A 87 -8.90 34.39 5.10
C ASN A 87 -8.53 35.85 5.40
N LEU A 88 -8.64 36.73 4.39
CA LEU A 88 -8.37 38.17 4.52
C LEU A 88 -9.61 38.97 4.10
N PRO A 89 -10.61 39.13 4.99
CA PRO A 89 -11.85 39.79 4.63
C PRO A 89 -11.67 41.26 4.20
N PRO A 90 -12.66 41.85 3.49
CA PRO A 90 -12.59 43.23 3.00
C PRO A 90 -12.44 44.29 4.10
N ASP A 91 -12.81 43.97 5.34
CA ASP A 91 -12.74 44.88 6.49
C ASP A 91 -11.31 45.03 7.07
N GLY A 92 -10.33 44.32 6.50
CA GLY A 92 -8.94 44.35 6.95
C GLY A 92 -8.63 43.44 8.14
N SER A 93 -9.61 42.70 8.66
CA SER A 93 -9.36 41.63 9.62
C SER A 93 -8.56 40.49 8.99
N ARG A 94 -8.02 39.59 9.83
CA ARG A 94 -7.29 38.41 9.38
C ARG A 94 -7.68 37.20 10.20
N TYR A 95 -8.14 36.17 9.51
CA TYR A 95 -8.29 34.84 10.08
C TYR A 95 -7.09 34.00 9.65
N ASP A 96 -6.41 33.38 10.60
CA ASP A 96 -5.20 32.59 10.34
C ASP A 96 -5.06 31.54 11.44
N VAL A 97 -5.52 30.32 11.16
CA VAL A 97 -5.53 29.22 12.13
C VAL A 97 -4.88 28.00 11.50
N PRO A 98 -3.72 27.56 12.00
CA PRO A 98 -3.16 26.26 11.65
C PRO A 98 -3.68 25.15 12.58
N LEU A 99 -3.74 23.92 12.08
CA LEU A 99 -4.20 22.76 12.87
C LEU A 99 -3.36 22.52 14.12
N ASP A 100 -2.07 22.83 14.09
CA ASP A 100 -1.10 22.63 15.17
C ASP A 100 -0.97 23.85 16.10
N GLN A 101 -1.90 24.82 16.05
CA GLN A 101 -1.83 26.00 16.90
C GLN A 101 -1.84 25.62 18.40
N GLU A 102 -0.70 25.82 19.06
CA GLU A 102 -0.54 25.54 20.48
C GLU A 102 -1.44 26.42 21.34
N GLY A 103 -2.01 25.84 22.41
CA GLY A 103 -2.86 26.56 23.36
C GLY A 103 -4.23 27.01 22.81
N ASN A 104 -4.54 26.80 21.53
CA ASN A 104 -5.85 27.12 20.95
C ASN A 104 -6.84 25.95 21.16
N PRO A 105 -7.90 26.11 21.99
CA PRO A 105 -8.85 25.04 22.27
C PRO A 105 -9.64 24.58 21.05
N TYR A 106 -9.94 25.50 20.13
CA TYR A 106 -10.66 25.16 18.90
C TYR A 106 -9.78 24.31 17.97
N ALA A 107 -8.50 24.69 17.77
CA ALA A 107 -7.56 23.88 16.99
C ALA A 107 -7.37 22.48 17.62
N ALA A 108 -7.27 22.41 18.96
CA ALA A 108 -7.17 21.13 19.67
C ALA A 108 -8.42 20.25 19.49
N ALA A 109 -9.61 20.83 19.56
CA ALA A 109 -10.85 20.11 19.28
C ALA A 109 -10.91 19.63 17.82
N PHE A 110 -10.46 20.46 16.88
CA PHE A 110 -10.43 20.10 15.46
C PHE A 110 -9.53 18.89 15.20
N ARG A 111 -8.30 18.91 15.74
CA ARG A 111 -7.38 17.76 15.67
C ARG A 111 -7.99 16.50 16.24
N LYS A 112 -8.69 16.60 17.37
CA LYS A 112 -9.37 15.45 18.00
C LYS A 112 -10.45 14.86 17.09
N VAL A 113 -11.25 15.68 16.42
CA VAL A 113 -12.27 15.21 15.46
C VAL A 113 -11.62 14.49 14.27
N LEU A 114 -10.53 15.04 13.73
CA LEU A 114 -9.77 14.39 12.64
C LEU A 114 -9.17 13.05 13.09
N GLN A 115 -8.55 13.01 14.26
CA GLN A 115 -7.98 11.78 14.82
C GLN A 115 -9.05 10.70 15.03
N GLN A 116 -10.19 11.05 15.63
CA GLN A 116 -11.30 10.11 15.84
C GLN A 116 -11.86 9.56 14.53
N ALA A 117 -11.94 10.38 13.48
CA ALA A 117 -12.35 9.92 12.16
C ALA A 117 -11.32 8.95 11.57
N SER A 118 -10.02 9.25 11.71
CA SER A 118 -8.95 8.35 11.25
C SER A 118 -8.92 7.02 12.00
N ASP A 119 -9.06 7.05 13.33
CA ASP A 119 -9.17 5.86 14.19
C ASP A 119 -10.39 4.99 13.83
N SER A 120 -11.41 5.61 13.23
CA SER A 120 -12.63 4.94 12.75
C SER A 120 -12.54 4.47 11.29
N GLY A 121 -11.37 4.56 10.65
CA GLY A 121 -11.11 4.07 9.30
C GLY A 121 -11.17 5.12 8.18
N ALA A 122 -11.33 6.42 8.50
CA ALA A 122 -11.20 7.47 7.50
C ALA A 122 -9.74 7.67 7.10
N VAL A 123 -9.50 7.91 5.81
CA VAL A 123 -8.14 8.20 5.30
C VAL A 123 -7.95 9.70 5.16
N ILE A 124 -6.95 10.26 5.84
CA ILE A 124 -6.63 11.69 5.77
C ILE A 124 -5.60 11.93 4.68
N GLY A 125 -5.80 12.95 3.86
CA GLY A 125 -4.82 13.45 2.90
C GLY A 125 -4.57 14.94 3.08
N MET A 126 -3.47 15.41 2.48
CA MET A 126 -3.08 16.82 2.50
C MET A 126 -3.59 17.50 1.23
N HIS A 127 -4.41 18.54 1.41
CA HIS A 127 -5.02 19.32 0.34
C HIS A 127 -4.39 20.71 0.28
N GLY A 128 -3.24 20.80 -0.39
CA GLY A 128 -2.37 21.99 -0.33
C GLY A 128 -1.78 22.24 1.06
N TYR A 129 -1.15 23.41 1.26
CA TYR A 129 -0.75 23.89 2.58
C TYR A 129 -1.80 24.84 3.15
N THR A 130 -2.18 25.85 2.37
CA THR A 130 -3.22 26.79 2.80
C THR A 130 -4.29 27.00 1.75
N HIS A 131 -4.22 26.32 0.61
CA HIS A 131 -5.21 26.43 -0.46
C HIS A 131 -5.44 27.90 -0.90
N GLN A 132 -4.38 28.71 -0.88
CA GLN A 132 -4.39 30.12 -1.26
C GLN A 132 -2.97 30.63 -1.57
N VAL A 133 -2.87 31.79 -2.23
CA VAL A 133 -1.63 32.49 -2.53
C VAL A 133 -1.62 33.91 -1.95
N GLY A 134 -0.46 34.27 -1.41
CA GLY A 134 -0.15 35.63 -0.98
C GLY A 134 -0.48 35.89 0.49
N SER A 135 -0.44 37.17 0.84
CA SER A 135 -0.69 37.67 2.21
C SER A 135 -1.52 38.96 2.22
N VAL A 136 -2.03 39.35 1.06
CA VAL A 136 -2.88 40.53 0.87
C VAL A 136 -4.17 40.08 0.20
N ARG A 137 -5.26 40.78 0.50
CA ARG A 137 -6.55 40.54 -0.15
C ARG A 137 -6.42 40.76 -1.66
N ARG A 138 -7.06 39.88 -2.42
CA ARG A 138 -7.12 39.90 -3.89
C ARG A 138 -8.57 39.77 -4.36
N ASP A 139 -8.97 40.56 -5.34
CA ASP A 139 -10.36 40.55 -5.81
C ASP A 139 -10.72 39.29 -6.65
N ASP A 140 -9.72 38.50 -7.04
CA ASP A 140 -9.90 37.20 -7.70
C ASP A 140 -10.13 36.03 -6.74
N GLY A 141 -10.15 36.28 -5.42
CA GLY A 141 -10.39 35.28 -4.39
C GLY A 141 -9.19 34.37 -4.09
N HIS A 142 -8.07 34.49 -4.81
CA HIS A 142 -6.93 33.57 -4.65
C HIS A 142 -6.21 33.65 -3.29
N HIS A 143 -6.51 34.65 -2.48
CA HIS A 143 -6.00 34.86 -1.13
C HIS A 143 -6.81 34.13 -0.04
N GLU A 144 -7.97 33.55 -0.38
CA GLU A 144 -8.84 32.84 0.56
C GLU A 144 -8.62 31.32 0.47
N SER A 145 -8.37 30.68 1.61
CA SER A 145 -8.30 29.23 1.71
C SER A 145 -9.61 28.59 1.24
N GLY A 146 -9.51 27.48 0.50
CA GLY A 146 -10.64 26.78 -0.12
C GLY A 146 -11.13 27.41 -1.43
N ILE A 147 -10.64 28.61 -1.80
CA ILE A 147 -10.98 29.28 -3.08
C ILE A 147 -9.74 29.44 -3.96
N GLY A 148 -8.57 29.67 -3.37
CA GLY A 148 -7.34 29.89 -4.13
C GLY A 148 -6.73 28.63 -4.72
N ASN A 149 -6.08 28.75 -5.89
CA ASN A 149 -5.40 27.63 -6.54
C ASN A 149 -4.10 27.22 -5.84
N GLU A 150 -3.53 28.07 -4.97
CA GLU A 150 -2.22 27.94 -4.30
C GLU A 150 -0.99 27.87 -5.22
N PHE A 151 -1.05 27.09 -6.30
CA PHE A 151 0.00 26.84 -7.26
C PHE A 151 -0.46 27.27 -8.66
N GLN A 152 0.52 27.52 -9.54
CA GLN A 152 0.28 27.85 -10.94
C GLN A 152 -0.73 29.01 -11.14
N VAL A 153 -0.58 30.08 -10.35
CA VAL A 153 -1.39 31.30 -10.45
C VAL A 153 -0.70 32.27 -11.39
N GLU A 154 -1.40 32.68 -12.45
CA GLU A 154 -0.83 33.37 -13.62
C GLU A 154 -0.09 34.68 -13.28
N ASP A 155 -0.59 35.45 -12.31
CA ASP A 155 -0.02 36.73 -11.90
C ASP A 155 0.82 36.67 -10.61
N ALA A 156 1.15 35.45 -10.14
CA ALA A 156 2.03 35.20 -9.00
C ALA A 156 3.17 34.26 -9.42
N GLU A 157 4.22 34.81 -10.02
CA GLU A 157 5.32 34.07 -10.65
C GLU A 157 6.00 33.07 -9.69
N GLU A 158 6.06 33.37 -8.40
CA GLU A 158 6.60 32.45 -7.39
C GLU A 158 5.84 31.13 -7.34
N THR A 159 4.53 31.14 -7.61
CA THR A 159 3.67 29.95 -7.56
C THR A 159 3.88 28.99 -8.72
N MET A 160 4.69 29.37 -9.72
CA MET A 160 5.10 28.51 -10.84
C MET A 160 6.32 27.64 -10.49
N LYS A 161 7.02 27.96 -9.40
CA LYS A 161 8.35 27.40 -9.07
C LYS A 161 8.21 26.11 -8.27
N ALA A 162 9.09 25.14 -8.55
CA ALA A 162 9.19 23.91 -7.76
C ALA A 162 9.61 24.18 -6.31
N SER A 163 10.49 25.18 -6.08
CA SER A 163 10.92 25.57 -4.73
C SER A 163 9.76 26.12 -3.90
N TYR A 164 8.81 26.82 -4.52
CA TYR A 164 7.58 27.24 -3.85
C TYR A 164 6.77 26.02 -3.43
N ALA A 165 6.48 25.11 -4.36
CA ALA A 165 5.77 23.86 -4.05
C ALA A 165 6.43 23.05 -2.92
N GLU A 166 7.76 22.93 -2.92
CA GLU A 166 8.49 22.21 -1.88
C GLU A 166 8.36 22.88 -0.51
N GLN A 167 8.48 24.21 -0.44
CA GLN A 167 8.28 24.94 0.82
C GLN A 167 6.87 24.74 1.38
N ARG A 168 5.86 24.76 0.52
CA ARG A 168 4.45 24.61 0.91
C ARG A 168 4.18 23.19 1.42
N ILE A 169 4.62 22.16 0.69
CA ILE A 169 4.51 20.76 1.15
C ILE A 169 5.17 20.58 2.52
N LYS A 170 6.42 21.03 2.69
CA LYS A 170 7.13 20.89 3.97
C LYS A 170 6.40 21.59 5.11
N ALA A 171 5.88 22.80 4.86
CA ALA A 171 5.16 23.56 5.88
C ALA A 171 3.89 22.85 6.33
N GLY A 172 3.07 22.33 5.40
CA GLY A 172 1.86 21.62 5.79
C GLY A 172 2.16 20.24 6.40
N LEU A 173 3.13 19.47 5.89
CA LEU A 173 3.57 18.22 6.52
C LEU A 173 4.02 18.42 7.98
N ALA A 174 4.76 19.51 8.25
CA ALA A 174 5.19 19.83 9.59
C ALA A 174 4.02 20.19 10.53
N ILE A 175 2.94 20.77 9.99
CA ILE A 175 1.70 20.99 10.76
C ILE A 175 0.99 19.66 11.04
N PHE A 176 0.86 18.77 10.04
CA PHE A 176 0.30 17.44 10.23
C PHE A 176 1.05 16.67 11.33
N GLU A 177 2.38 16.65 11.26
CA GLU A 177 3.25 15.99 12.24
C GLU A 177 3.03 16.54 13.66
N ARG A 178 3.10 17.87 13.85
CA ARG A 178 2.85 18.50 15.16
C ARG A 178 1.42 18.35 15.64
N ALA A 179 0.47 18.15 14.72
CA ALA A 179 -0.92 17.83 15.03
C ALA A 179 -1.12 16.36 15.42
N GLY A 180 -0.11 15.50 15.29
CA GLY A 180 -0.22 14.06 15.55
C GLY A 180 -0.93 13.29 14.42
N LEU A 181 -1.02 13.88 13.23
CA LEU A 181 -1.71 13.31 12.07
C LEU A 181 -0.69 12.96 10.98
N LYS A 182 -0.98 11.93 10.17
CA LYS A 182 -0.15 11.54 9.02
C LYS A 182 -1.00 11.51 7.74
N PRO A 183 -0.77 12.42 6.77
CA PRO A 183 -1.50 12.38 5.52
C PRO A 183 -1.04 11.19 4.67
N GLN A 184 -1.98 10.44 4.11
CA GLN A 184 -1.75 9.22 3.33
C GLN A 184 -1.90 9.41 1.82
N PHE A 185 -2.45 10.56 1.39
CA PHE A 185 -2.45 10.98 0.00
C PHE A 185 -2.24 12.49 -0.14
N TRP A 186 -1.79 12.90 -1.32
CA TRP A 186 -1.73 14.29 -1.74
C TRP A 186 -2.88 14.64 -2.68
N GLU A 187 -3.33 15.88 -2.60
CA GLU A 187 -4.15 16.50 -3.63
C GLU A 187 -3.83 18.01 -3.70
N ALA A 188 -3.54 18.48 -4.92
CA ALA A 188 -3.21 19.86 -5.19
C ALA A 188 -4.50 20.68 -5.35
N PRO A 189 -4.65 21.82 -4.65
CA PRO A 189 -5.79 22.72 -4.77
C PRO A 189 -6.20 22.94 -6.24
N HIS A 190 -7.46 22.59 -6.55
CA HIS A 190 -8.06 22.72 -7.88
C HIS A 190 -7.27 22.07 -9.04
N TYR A 191 -6.43 21.07 -8.73
CA TYR A 191 -5.58 20.36 -9.69
C TYR A 191 -4.69 21.29 -10.54
N ARG A 192 -4.26 22.43 -9.97
CA ARG A 192 -3.39 23.40 -10.64
C ARG A 192 -1.94 23.15 -10.26
N THR A 193 -1.14 22.66 -11.21
CA THR A 193 0.27 22.32 -10.98
C THR A 193 1.10 22.44 -12.25
N THR A 194 2.39 22.76 -12.10
CA THR A 194 3.37 22.57 -13.18
C THR A 194 4.00 21.17 -13.14
N ALA A 195 4.61 20.74 -14.25
CA ALA A 195 5.27 19.43 -14.32
C ALA A 195 6.40 19.27 -13.30
N GLU A 196 7.17 20.34 -13.03
CA GLU A 196 8.22 20.34 -12.02
C GLU A 196 7.65 20.23 -10.60
N GLN A 197 6.50 20.86 -10.34
CA GLN A 197 5.80 20.78 -9.05
C GLN A 197 5.21 19.39 -8.82
N ASP A 198 4.63 18.76 -9.83
CA ASP A 198 4.21 17.36 -9.72
C ASP A 198 5.40 16.45 -9.39
N GLY A 199 6.60 16.81 -9.88
CA GLY A 199 7.86 16.18 -9.50
C GLY A 199 8.17 16.33 -8.01
N VAL A 200 7.93 17.49 -7.43
CA VAL A 200 8.03 17.70 -5.98
C VAL A 200 7.00 16.80 -5.28
N PHE A 201 5.74 16.91 -5.62
CA PHE A 201 4.64 16.24 -4.91
C PHE A 201 4.80 14.72 -4.85
N ARG A 202 5.13 14.09 -5.99
CA ARG A 202 5.34 12.64 -6.07
C ARG A 202 6.60 12.15 -5.33
N SER A 203 7.54 13.05 -5.00
CA SER A 203 8.68 12.72 -4.14
C SER A 203 8.28 12.62 -2.66
N TYR A 204 7.24 13.33 -2.22
CA TYR A 204 6.72 13.25 -0.85
C TYR A 204 5.60 12.23 -0.70
N PHE A 205 4.76 12.06 -1.73
CA PHE A 205 3.59 11.19 -1.70
C PHE A 205 3.64 10.13 -2.80
N GLY A 206 3.49 8.86 -2.39
CA GLY A 206 3.31 7.74 -3.32
C GLY A 206 1.92 7.61 -3.89
N LEU A 207 0.93 8.20 -3.20
CA LEU A 207 -0.47 8.18 -3.58
C LEU A 207 -0.97 9.62 -3.71
N ASN A 208 -1.51 9.94 -4.87
CA ASN A 208 -2.13 11.22 -5.17
C ASN A 208 -3.60 10.93 -5.46
N TYR A 209 -4.51 11.48 -4.65
CA TYR A 209 -5.94 11.36 -4.91
C TYR A 209 -6.36 12.47 -5.88
N GLN A 210 -5.78 12.47 -7.07
CA GLN A 210 -6.13 13.36 -8.16
C GLN A 210 -5.72 12.69 -9.48
N ALA A 211 -6.19 13.23 -10.60
CA ALA A 211 -5.62 12.87 -11.89
C ALA A 211 -4.17 13.37 -12.01
N GLU A 212 -3.38 12.72 -12.87
CA GLU A 212 -2.08 13.26 -13.27
C GLU A 212 -2.34 14.42 -14.24
N VAL A 213 -1.94 15.63 -13.85
CA VAL A 213 -2.45 16.87 -14.45
C VAL A 213 -1.89 17.12 -15.86
N GLN A 214 -0.65 16.73 -16.12
CA GLN A 214 0.06 17.18 -17.32
C GLN A 214 -0.35 16.40 -18.56
N SER A 215 -0.59 15.10 -18.43
CA SER A 215 -0.78 14.20 -19.58
C SER A 215 -1.93 13.21 -19.45
N HIS A 216 -2.46 12.99 -18.23
CA HIS A 216 -3.56 12.04 -17.99
C HIS A 216 -4.69 12.66 -17.15
N ASN A 217 -5.01 13.93 -17.39
CA ASN A 217 -6.04 14.66 -16.65
C ASN A 217 -7.45 14.06 -16.78
N ASN A 218 -7.71 13.31 -17.86
CA ASN A 218 -8.97 12.61 -18.12
C ASN A 218 -8.87 11.09 -17.91
N ALA A 219 -7.94 10.62 -17.08
CA ALA A 219 -7.74 9.19 -16.83
C ALA A 219 -9.05 8.49 -16.41
N GLU A 220 -9.33 7.34 -17.04
CA GLU A 220 -10.53 6.55 -16.73
C GLU A 220 -10.39 5.83 -15.38
N ALA A 221 -9.18 5.44 -15.00
CA ALA A 221 -8.89 4.67 -13.80
C ALA A 221 -7.59 5.18 -13.14
N VAL A 222 -7.14 4.51 -12.07
CA VAL A 222 -5.83 4.78 -11.49
C VAL A 222 -4.74 4.77 -12.57
N PHE A 223 -3.92 5.81 -12.55
CA PHE A 223 -2.74 5.94 -13.40
C PHE A 223 -1.48 5.77 -12.55
N TYR A 224 -0.57 4.90 -13.00
CA TYR A 224 0.70 4.64 -12.33
C TYR A 224 1.84 5.33 -13.08
N TRP A 225 2.40 6.37 -12.47
CA TRP A 225 3.62 7.03 -12.95
C TRP A 225 4.81 6.14 -12.59
N ASN A 226 5.30 5.33 -13.52
CA ASN A 226 6.38 4.37 -13.28
C ASN A 226 7.75 4.92 -13.70
N GLN A 227 8.21 5.98 -13.03
CA GLN A 227 9.55 6.53 -13.27
C GLN A 227 10.24 6.87 -11.95
N ARG A 228 11.57 6.82 -12.00
CA ARG A 228 12.42 7.25 -10.89
C ARG A 228 12.50 8.77 -10.83
N ASN A 229 12.30 9.34 -9.65
CA ASN A 229 12.48 10.74 -9.36
C ASN A 229 13.69 10.89 -8.43
N SER A 230 14.67 11.70 -8.82
CA SER A 230 15.93 11.87 -8.07
C SER A 230 16.29 13.33 -7.83
N VAL A 231 15.32 14.24 -8.04
CA VAL A 231 15.56 15.69 -7.97
C VAL A 231 15.30 16.24 -6.57
N TYR A 232 14.29 15.73 -5.86
CA TYR A 232 13.79 16.31 -4.62
C TYR A 232 13.98 15.34 -3.44
N GLY A 233 15.08 15.51 -2.72
CA GLY A 233 15.49 14.59 -1.65
C GLY A 233 16.12 13.31 -2.19
N SER A 234 15.96 12.22 -1.46
CA SER A 234 16.39 10.89 -1.90
C SER A 234 15.53 10.38 -3.05
N SER A 235 16.13 9.51 -3.86
CA SER A 235 15.45 8.96 -5.02
C SER A 235 14.24 8.14 -4.62
N THR A 236 13.14 8.30 -5.34
CA THR A 236 11.90 7.55 -5.16
C THR A 236 11.49 6.91 -6.48
N LEU A 237 10.85 5.73 -6.41
CA LEU A 237 10.34 5.04 -7.59
C LEU A 237 8.81 5.05 -7.61
N GLY A 238 8.28 5.73 -8.63
CA GLY A 238 6.88 5.72 -9.02
C GLY A 238 5.88 6.34 -8.04
N ALA A 239 4.66 6.53 -8.52
CA ALA A 239 3.51 7.06 -7.77
C ALA A 239 2.19 6.65 -8.44
N ALA A 240 1.11 6.57 -7.66
CA ALA A 240 -0.25 6.33 -8.13
C ALA A 240 -1.08 7.62 -8.11
N TYR A 241 -1.92 7.79 -9.13
CA TYR A 241 -2.85 8.91 -9.31
C TYR A 241 -4.26 8.35 -9.46
N VAL A 242 -5.14 8.64 -8.50
CA VAL A 242 -6.54 8.20 -8.51
C VAL A 242 -7.43 9.38 -8.92
N PRO A 243 -8.07 9.36 -10.10
CA PRO A 243 -8.88 10.48 -10.56
C PRO A 243 -10.25 10.51 -9.86
N THR A 244 -10.93 11.67 -9.95
CA THR A 244 -12.33 11.88 -9.54
C THR A 244 -13.19 12.26 -10.76
N PRO A 245 -13.38 11.37 -11.75
CA PRO A 245 -14.01 11.71 -13.02
C PRO A 245 -15.50 12.08 -12.89
N TYR A 246 -16.14 11.75 -11.77
CA TYR A 246 -17.52 12.16 -11.51
C TYR A 246 -17.61 13.52 -10.81
N ASP A 247 -16.48 14.16 -10.57
CA ASP A 247 -16.39 15.52 -10.04
C ASP A 247 -17.09 15.66 -8.68
N TYR A 248 -17.76 16.77 -8.39
CA TYR A 248 -18.51 16.97 -7.14
C TYR A 248 -20.01 17.15 -7.34
N ILE A 249 -20.73 17.18 -6.21
CA ILE A 249 -22.12 17.62 -6.12
C ILE A 249 -22.15 19.09 -5.66
N PRO A 250 -22.48 20.06 -6.54
CA PRO A 250 -22.63 21.46 -6.15
C PRO A 250 -23.79 21.69 -5.17
N SER A 251 -23.74 22.80 -4.44
CA SER A 251 -24.75 23.16 -3.42
C SER A 251 -26.18 23.30 -3.94
N ASN A 252 -26.35 23.55 -5.24
CA ASN A 252 -27.62 23.68 -5.94
C ASN A 252 -28.05 22.41 -6.71
N LYS A 253 -27.33 21.30 -6.52
CA LYS A 253 -27.63 20.00 -7.13
C LYS A 253 -27.91 18.95 -6.07
N ASP A 254 -28.32 17.77 -6.53
CA ASP A 254 -28.70 16.63 -5.68
C ASP A 254 -27.84 15.38 -6.00
N GLU A 255 -28.14 14.29 -5.31
CA GLU A 255 -27.40 13.03 -5.41
C GLU A 255 -27.40 12.41 -6.82
N LYS A 256 -28.37 12.77 -7.68
CA LYS A 256 -28.51 12.18 -9.02
C LYS A 256 -27.34 12.52 -9.91
N MET A 257 -26.66 13.63 -9.63
CA MET A 257 -25.39 13.97 -10.26
C MET A 257 -24.40 12.81 -10.20
N ILE A 258 -24.40 11.98 -9.14
CA ILE A 258 -23.50 10.82 -9.04
C ILE A 258 -24.28 9.53 -9.30
N VAL A 259 -25.44 9.36 -8.65
CA VAL A 259 -26.22 8.11 -8.71
C VAL A 259 -26.61 7.74 -10.13
N ASP A 260 -26.90 8.70 -11.00
CA ASP A 260 -27.27 8.38 -12.38
C ASP A 260 -26.06 7.98 -13.22
N ARG A 261 -24.88 8.59 -12.99
CA ARG A 261 -23.66 8.34 -13.78
C ARG A 261 -22.98 7.00 -13.50
N VAL A 262 -23.08 6.45 -12.28
CA VAL A 262 -22.39 5.19 -11.96
C VAL A 262 -22.78 4.06 -12.92
N GLY A 263 -21.78 3.39 -13.49
CA GLY A 263 -21.96 2.26 -14.40
C GLY A 263 -22.38 2.63 -15.83
N GLN A 264 -22.37 3.93 -16.19
CA GLN A 264 -22.62 4.37 -17.56
C GLN A 264 -21.34 4.49 -18.40
N SER A 265 -20.15 4.40 -17.79
CA SER A 265 -18.86 4.51 -18.46
C SER A 265 -17.82 3.59 -17.81
N ASN A 266 -16.64 3.49 -18.45
CA ASN A 266 -15.48 2.76 -17.92
C ASN A 266 -14.71 3.53 -16.84
N HIS A 267 -15.11 4.76 -16.55
CA HIS A 267 -14.48 5.56 -15.52
C HIS A 267 -14.69 4.92 -14.14
N VAL A 268 -13.65 4.94 -13.31
CA VAL A 268 -13.75 4.65 -11.88
C VAL A 268 -14.80 5.57 -11.25
N ALA A 269 -15.73 5.00 -10.50
CA ALA A 269 -16.79 5.77 -9.85
C ALA A 269 -16.23 6.51 -8.62
N SER A 270 -15.52 7.61 -8.87
CA SER A 270 -14.80 8.40 -7.89
C SER A 270 -15.18 9.87 -8.00
N PHE A 271 -15.48 10.49 -6.86
CA PHE A 271 -16.03 11.84 -6.75
C PHE A 271 -15.64 12.47 -5.41
N PHE A 272 -15.88 13.77 -5.28
CA PHE A 272 -15.70 14.50 -4.03
C PHE A 272 -16.98 15.21 -3.56
N TYR A 273 -17.06 15.48 -2.26
CA TYR A 273 -18.24 16.05 -1.62
C TYR A 273 -17.85 16.97 -0.46
N HIS A 274 -18.50 18.13 -0.36
CA HIS A 274 -18.23 19.08 0.72
C HIS A 274 -19.13 18.79 1.93
N PRO A 275 -18.60 18.37 3.09
CA PRO A 275 -19.44 17.91 4.21
C PRO A 275 -20.25 19.04 4.85
N PHE A 276 -19.83 20.31 4.72
CA PHE A 276 -20.61 21.45 5.21
C PHE A 276 -21.98 21.59 4.54
N LEU A 277 -22.21 21.00 3.36
CA LEU A 277 -23.52 20.98 2.70
C LEU A 277 -24.60 20.28 3.54
N GLU A 278 -24.17 19.42 4.47
CA GLU A 278 -25.04 18.65 5.35
C GLU A 278 -25.50 19.46 6.58
N PHE A 279 -24.83 20.56 6.91
CA PHE A 279 -25.04 21.28 8.17
C PHE A 279 -26.47 21.82 8.34
N LYS A 280 -27.10 22.22 7.25
CA LYS A 280 -28.51 22.69 7.23
C LYS A 280 -29.54 21.60 7.52
N TYR A 281 -29.14 20.32 7.49
CA TYR A 281 -30.00 19.18 7.81
C TYR A 281 -29.82 18.69 9.25
N LEU A 282 -28.92 19.31 10.02
CA LEU A 282 -28.61 18.91 11.38
C LEU A 282 -29.36 19.80 12.38
N THR A 283 -29.79 19.17 13.48
CA THR A 283 -30.42 19.86 14.62
C THR A 283 -29.62 19.60 15.89
N PRO A 284 -29.47 20.58 16.79
CA PRO A 284 -28.78 20.37 18.04
C PRO A 284 -29.53 19.35 18.90
N VAL A 285 -28.78 18.53 19.64
CA VAL A 285 -29.32 17.68 20.69
C VAL A 285 -29.40 18.53 21.96
N LEU A 286 -30.61 18.70 22.50
CA LEU A 286 -30.86 19.49 23.69
C LEU A 286 -31.12 18.58 24.89
N ASP A 287 -30.69 19.01 26.07
CA ASP A 287 -31.02 18.39 27.35
C ASP A 287 -32.47 18.74 27.79
N PRO A 288 -33.00 18.21 28.91
CA PRO A 288 -34.35 18.54 29.38
C PRO A 288 -34.56 20.03 29.71
N GLY A 289 -33.50 20.80 29.93
CA GLY A 289 -33.53 22.24 30.17
C GLY A 289 -33.54 23.07 28.88
N GLY A 290 -33.32 22.44 27.72
CA GLY A 290 -33.22 23.12 26.43
C GLY A 290 -31.81 23.58 26.05
N GLU A 291 -30.79 23.22 26.84
CA GLU A 291 -29.40 23.57 26.56
C GLU A 291 -28.73 22.51 25.66
N PRO A 292 -27.77 22.89 24.78
CA PRO A 292 -27.05 21.93 23.94
C PRO A 292 -26.28 20.89 24.76
N VAL A 293 -26.49 19.61 24.46
CA VAL A 293 -25.69 18.52 25.01
C VAL A 293 -24.26 18.63 24.48
N MET A 294 -23.29 18.58 25.38
CA MET A 294 -21.86 18.67 25.05
C MET A 294 -21.20 17.28 25.19
N ARG A 295 -20.49 16.84 24.14
CA ARG A 295 -19.57 15.68 24.21
C ARG A 295 -18.18 16.14 23.81
N ASP A 296 -17.19 15.81 24.63
CA ASP A 296 -15.79 16.15 24.36
C ASP A 296 -15.53 17.65 24.12
N GLY A 297 -16.34 18.53 24.72
CA GLY A 297 -16.23 19.98 24.53
C GLY A 297 -16.88 20.51 23.24
N LEU A 298 -17.59 19.68 22.49
CA LEU A 298 -18.34 20.08 21.30
C LEU A 298 -19.85 19.82 21.46
N PRO A 299 -20.70 20.74 20.98
CA PRO A 299 -22.15 20.54 20.94
C PRO A 299 -22.51 19.34 20.06
N GLU A 300 -23.47 18.55 20.54
CA GLU A 300 -24.00 17.39 19.84
C GLU A 300 -25.08 17.79 18.84
N TYR A 301 -25.02 17.19 17.66
CA TYR A 301 -26.05 17.32 16.63
C TYR A 301 -26.56 15.95 16.21
N ARG A 302 -27.69 15.96 15.52
CA ARG A 302 -28.27 14.77 14.90
C ARG A 302 -28.98 15.12 13.60
N TYR A 303 -29.06 14.13 12.72
CA TYR A 303 -30.05 14.13 11.66
C TYR A 303 -31.43 13.86 12.28
N PRO A 304 -32.40 14.78 12.17
CA PRO A 304 -33.75 14.59 12.73
C PRO A 304 -34.55 13.55 11.94
N GLU A 305 -34.18 13.33 10.67
CA GLU A 305 -34.87 12.44 9.75
C GLU A 305 -33.85 11.65 8.90
N GLN A 306 -34.22 10.44 8.49
CA GLN A 306 -33.41 9.62 7.59
C GLN A 306 -33.73 9.92 6.11
N ASN A 307 -32.76 9.71 5.21
CA ASN A 307 -32.93 9.85 3.76
C ASN A 307 -33.43 11.22 3.28
N LYS A 308 -33.11 12.30 4.02
CA LYS A 308 -33.50 13.67 3.67
C LYS A 308 -32.38 14.48 3.06
N SER A 309 -31.18 14.39 3.64
CA SER A 309 -30.02 15.12 3.15
C SER A 309 -29.49 14.53 1.84
N VAL A 310 -28.63 15.29 1.16
CA VAL A 310 -28.04 14.86 -0.11
C VAL A 310 -27.13 13.66 0.12
N LEU A 311 -26.29 13.69 1.17
CA LEU A 311 -25.39 12.59 1.50
C LEU A 311 -26.16 11.31 1.87
N GLN A 312 -27.24 11.41 2.65
CA GLN A 312 -28.07 10.25 3.01
C GLN A 312 -28.67 9.59 1.75
N LYS A 313 -29.25 10.39 0.85
CA LYS A 313 -29.84 9.90 -0.40
C LYS A 313 -28.79 9.33 -1.35
N LEU A 314 -27.61 9.95 -1.40
CA LEU A 314 -26.48 9.46 -2.20
C LEU A 314 -26.06 8.07 -1.76
N ILE A 315 -25.83 7.87 -0.46
CA ILE A 315 -25.43 6.56 0.09
C ILE A 315 -26.50 5.50 -0.20
N ALA A 316 -27.78 5.83 0.05
CA ALA A 316 -28.89 4.92 -0.22
C ALA A 316 -29.01 4.57 -1.71
N GLY A 317 -28.90 5.57 -2.59
CA GLY A 317 -29.00 5.40 -4.05
C GLY A 317 -27.87 4.55 -4.63
N LEU A 318 -26.64 4.76 -4.18
CA LEU A 318 -25.49 3.96 -4.60
C LEU A 318 -25.60 2.50 -4.15
N ARG A 319 -26.02 2.28 -2.90
CA ARG A 319 -26.28 0.92 -2.37
C ARG A 319 -27.40 0.21 -3.13
N ALA A 320 -28.48 0.91 -3.44
CA ALA A 320 -29.58 0.36 -4.25
C ALA A 320 -29.12 -0.08 -5.65
N LYS A 321 -28.05 0.54 -6.19
CA LYS A 321 -27.39 0.14 -7.44
C LYS A 321 -26.31 -0.93 -7.27
N GLY A 322 -26.11 -1.42 -6.04
CA GLY A 322 -25.14 -2.47 -5.70
C GLY A 322 -23.70 -1.98 -5.57
N TYR A 323 -23.47 -0.68 -5.40
CA TYR A 323 -22.13 -0.13 -5.17
C TYR A 323 -21.79 -0.09 -3.67
N ALA A 324 -20.59 -0.55 -3.34
CA ALA A 324 -20.00 -0.40 -2.01
C ALA A 324 -19.00 0.77 -1.98
N PHE A 325 -18.94 1.49 -0.87
CA PHE A 325 -17.88 2.47 -0.65
C PHE A 325 -16.60 1.75 -0.28
N ARG A 326 -15.51 2.08 -0.96
CA ARG A 326 -14.21 1.40 -0.82
C ARG A 326 -13.13 2.39 -0.37
N SER A 327 -12.16 1.92 0.41
CA SER A 327 -10.97 2.71 0.71
C SER A 327 -10.10 2.86 -0.55
N ILE A 328 -9.46 4.01 -0.71
CA ILE A 328 -8.46 4.24 -1.74
C ILE A 328 -7.31 3.24 -1.58
N HIS A 329 -7.04 2.78 -0.36
CA HIS A 329 -6.03 1.78 -0.08
C HIS A 329 -6.45 0.35 -0.44
N ASP A 330 -7.72 0.09 -0.74
CA ASP A 330 -8.12 -1.19 -1.35
C ASP A 330 -8.14 -1.07 -2.88
N TYR A 331 -8.27 0.15 -3.41
CA TYR A 331 -8.16 0.42 -4.84
C TYR A 331 -6.70 0.49 -5.29
N VAL A 332 -5.82 1.06 -4.47
CA VAL A 332 -4.36 1.10 -4.61
C VAL A 332 -3.75 0.39 -3.39
N PRO A 333 -3.63 -0.96 -3.43
CA PRO A 333 -3.27 -1.79 -2.26
C PRO A 333 -1.85 -1.57 -1.73
N PHE A 334 -0.98 -1.02 -2.56
CA PHE A 334 0.40 -0.70 -2.20
C PHE A 334 0.72 0.72 -2.63
N THR A 335 1.24 1.51 -1.70
CA THR A 335 1.66 2.89 -1.95
C THR A 335 3.18 2.90 -2.16
N PRO A 336 3.69 3.29 -3.34
CA PRO A 336 5.12 3.44 -3.55
C PRO A 336 5.75 4.33 -2.48
N ALA A 337 6.86 3.86 -1.90
CA ALA A 337 7.43 4.43 -0.68
C ALA A 337 8.94 4.69 -0.87
N GLN A 338 9.75 4.40 0.15
CA GLN A 338 11.19 4.67 0.18
C GLN A 338 11.96 3.78 -0.82
N SER A 339 13.17 4.24 -1.17
CA SER A 339 14.18 3.45 -1.87
C SER A 339 15.44 3.32 -1.02
N VAL A 340 16.02 2.12 -0.95
CA VAL A 340 17.32 1.85 -0.33
C VAL A 340 18.33 1.59 -1.43
N LYS A 341 19.43 2.35 -1.43
CA LYS A 341 20.55 2.10 -2.33
C LYS A 341 21.46 1.01 -1.77
N LEU A 342 21.67 -0.05 -2.52
CA LEU A 342 22.58 -1.13 -2.15
C LEU A 342 24.04 -0.68 -2.31
N LEU A 343 24.96 -1.29 -1.55
CA LEU A 343 26.39 -0.99 -1.67
C LEU A 343 26.90 -1.35 -3.08
N PRO A 344 27.63 -0.44 -3.75
CA PRO A 344 28.25 -0.74 -5.05
C PRO A 344 29.42 -1.73 -4.88
N GLY A 345 29.47 -2.73 -5.76
CA GLY A 345 30.62 -3.63 -5.89
C GLY A 345 30.50 -4.95 -5.12
N GLY A 346 30.23 -6.05 -5.85
CA GLY A 346 30.35 -7.42 -5.35
C GLY A 346 29.04 -8.24 -5.43
N LYS A 347 29.17 -9.57 -5.38
CA LYS A 347 28.03 -10.48 -5.24
C LYS A 347 27.51 -10.40 -3.79
N THR A 348 26.68 -9.41 -3.49
CA THR A 348 26.09 -9.24 -2.16
C THR A 348 24.75 -9.94 -2.09
N ASN A 349 24.56 -10.75 -1.06
CA ASN A 349 23.25 -11.30 -0.71
C ASN A 349 22.50 -10.29 0.15
N VAL A 350 21.21 -10.15 -0.09
CA VAL A 350 20.36 -9.15 0.57
C VAL A 350 19.21 -9.87 1.25
N PHE A 351 18.97 -9.51 2.50
CA PHE A 351 17.89 -10.01 3.34
C PHE A 351 17.18 -8.83 4.00
N LEU A 352 15.94 -9.06 4.43
CA LEU A 352 15.15 -8.09 5.17
C LEU A 352 14.64 -8.73 6.45
N GLU A 353 14.95 -8.11 7.60
CA GLU A 353 14.47 -8.50 8.92
C GLU A 353 14.70 -7.35 9.91
N ASP A 354 13.93 -7.26 10.99
CA ASP A 354 14.10 -6.29 12.08
C ASP A 354 15.36 -6.65 12.90
N ALA A 355 16.52 -6.16 12.45
CA ALA A 355 17.81 -6.52 13.01
C ALA A 355 18.17 -5.66 14.23
N ASP A 356 17.75 -4.40 14.26
CA ASP A 356 17.95 -3.48 15.38
C ASP A 356 16.87 -3.58 16.47
N GLY A 357 15.72 -4.19 16.17
CA GLY A 357 14.61 -4.40 17.11
C GLY A 357 13.67 -3.21 17.23
N ASP A 358 13.72 -2.25 16.31
CA ASP A 358 12.86 -1.06 16.31
C ASP A 358 11.46 -1.30 15.70
N GLY A 359 11.23 -2.52 15.21
CA GLY A 359 9.97 -2.96 14.61
C GLY A 359 9.86 -2.67 13.12
N GLN A 360 10.88 -2.15 12.45
CA GLN A 360 10.92 -1.99 10.99
C GLN A 360 11.96 -2.94 10.37
N ALA A 361 11.79 -3.28 9.10
CA ALA A 361 12.71 -4.19 8.43
C ALA A 361 14.04 -3.51 8.03
N ASP A 362 15.15 -4.07 8.49
CA ASP A 362 16.48 -3.62 8.09
C ASP A 362 16.99 -4.36 6.87
N THR A 363 17.78 -3.68 6.04
CA THR A 363 18.48 -4.35 4.95
C THR A 363 19.78 -4.97 5.46
N VAL A 364 19.77 -6.29 5.64
CA VAL A 364 20.95 -7.08 6.00
C VAL A 364 21.66 -7.53 4.72
N GLN A 365 22.93 -7.18 4.60
CA GLN A 365 23.77 -7.46 3.45
C GLN A 365 24.91 -8.40 3.85
N TRP A 366 25.13 -9.45 3.06
CA TRP A 366 26.25 -10.37 3.24
C TRP A 366 27.14 -10.39 2.00
N ASN A 367 28.38 -9.93 2.16
CA ASN A 367 29.33 -9.79 1.07
C ASN A 367 30.02 -11.13 0.76
N ALA A 368 29.78 -11.68 -0.44
CA ALA A 368 30.35 -12.97 -0.84
C ALA A 368 31.87 -12.95 -1.11
N THR A 369 32.53 -11.80 -1.05
CA THR A 369 33.99 -11.70 -1.27
C THR A 369 34.77 -11.85 0.03
N ASN A 370 34.33 -11.17 1.10
CA ASN A 370 35.05 -11.10 2.38
C ASN A 370 34.23 -11.60 3.58
N GLY A 371 32.96 -11.98 3.37
CA GLY A 371 32.06 -12.44 4.43
C GLY A 371 31.55 -11.34 5.35
N GLU A 372 31.76 -10.07 5.04
CA GLU A 372 31.26 -8.95 5.86
C GLU A 372 29.72 -8.97 5.90
N ILE A 373 29.18 -8.74 7.11
CA ILE A 373 27.76 -8.47 7.32
C ILE A 373 27.61 -6.98 7.58
N SER A 374 26.85 -6.30 6.73
CA SER A 374 26.46 -4.90 6.93
C SER A 374 24.95 -4.77 7.02
N VAL A 375 24.48 -3.76 7.76
CA VAL A 375 23.06 -3.49 7.95
C VAL A 375 22.77 -2.03 7.60
N ILE A 376 21.67 -1.81 6.91
CA ILE A 376 21.08 -0.48 6.70
C ILE A 376 19.78 -0.45 7.51
N PRO A 377 19.74 0.29 8.63
CA PRO A 377 18.53 0.40 9.42
C PRO A 377 17.36 0.99 8.64
N GLY A 378 16.18 0.37 8.72
CA GLY A 378 14.99 0.78 7.98
C GLY A 378 14.29 2.00 8.59
N ARG A 379 13.94 2.99 7.77
CA ARG A 379 13.16 4.17 8.18
C ARG A 379 12.00 4.38 7.21
N TYR A 380 10.93 3.61 7.36
CA TYR A 380 9.78 3.62 6.45
C TYR A 380 8.57 4.40 6.98
N LYS A 381 8.57 4.71 8.29
CA LYS A 381 7.52 5.54 8.91
C LYS A 381 7.63 7.03 8.56
N GLY A 382 8.83 7.50 8.19
CA GLY A 382 9.12 8.88 7.80
C GLY A 382 8.67 9.23 6.36
N LEU A 383 9.16 10.35 5.83
CA LEU A 383 8.85 10.77 4.47
C LEU A 383 9.58 9.89 3.45
N ARG A 384 8.92 9.60 2.33
CA ARG A 384 9.45 8.61 1.36
C ARG A 384 10.72 9.05 0.63
N ASN A 385 11.00 10.36 0.57
CA ASN A 385 12.23 10.94 0.00
C ASN A 385 13.29 11.28 1.07
N GLU A 386 13.12 10.85 2.32
CA GLU A 386 14.21 10.91 3.30
C GLU A 386 15.30 9.90 2.97
N ALA A 387 16.55 10.28 3.25
CA ALA A 387 17.67 9.37 3.09
C ALA A 387 17.60 8.25 4.12
N GLN A 388 17.72 7.02 3.63
CA GLN A 388 17.97 5.88 4.50
C GLN A 388 19.39 6.01 5.10
N PRO A 389 19.62 5.52 6.33
CA PRO A 389 20.93 5.51 6.94
C PRO A 389 22.02 4.89 6.06
N ALA A 390 23.27 5.27 6.30
CA ALA A 390 24.39 4.61 5.64
C ALA A 390 24.54 3.16 6.14
N PRO A 391 25.02 2.23 5.29
CA PRO A 391 25.33 0.88 5.72
C PRO A 391 26.38 0.87 6.84
N VAL A 392 26.12 0.13 7.91
CA VAL A 392 27.03 -0.06 9.05
C VAL A 392 27.49 -1.51 9.06
N ARG A 393 28.79 -1.74 9.28
CA ARG A 393 29.30 -3.10 9.48
C ARG A 393 28.83 -3.63 10.83
N TRP A 394 28.15 -4.76 10.82
CA TRP A 394 27.58 -5.39 12.01
C TRP A 394 28.24 -6.72 12.35
N GLY A 395 29.07 -7.28 11.47
CA GLY A 395 29.76 -8.52 11.78
C GLY A 395 30.52 -9.11 10.62
N GLN A 396 30.89 -10.38 10.78
CA GLN A 396 31.57 -11.15 9.74
C GLN A 396 31.18 -12.62 9.85
N ALA A 397 30.67 -13.18 8.76
CA ALA A 397 30.46 -14.61 8.58
C ALA A 397 31.23 -15.05 7.33
N GLY A 398 32.28 -15.85 7.52
CA GLY A 398 33.17 -16.25 6.42
C GLY A 398 32.41 -16.86 5.24
N TYR A 399 32.65 -16.33 4.03
CA TYR A 399 32.03 -16.83 2.81
C TYR A 399 32.90 -17.90 2.15
N ALA A 400 32.27 -18.97 1.66
CA ALA A 400 32.88 -19.93 0.76
C ALA A 400 31.95 -20.19 -0.43
N ASN A 401 32.49 -20.48 -1.61
CA ASN A 401 31.67 -20.76 -2.79
C ASN A 401 30.74 -21.96 -2.54
N GLY A 402 29.42 -21.76 -2.65
CA GLY A 402 28.42 -22.74 -2.27
C GLY A 402 27.96 -22.63 -0.80
N ALA A 403 28.29 -21.55 -0.10
CA ALA A 403 27.63 -21.19 1.14
C ALA A 403 26.30 -20.47 0.85
N ALA A 404 25.33 -20.65 1.76
CA ALA A 404 24.04 -19.96 1.73
C ALA A 404 23.75 -19.35 3.11
N ALA A 405 22.90 -18.33 3.14
CA ALA A 405 22.51 -17.65 4.36
C ALA A 405 21.01 -17.33 4.36
N ALA A 406 20.49 -17.09 5.56
CA ALA A 406 19.11 -16.70 5.83
C ALA A 406 19.06 -15.84 7.09
N VAL A 407 17.97 -15.10 7.26
CA VAL A 407 17.65 -14.38 8.51
C VAL A 407 16.42 -15.00 9.13
N SER A 408 16.27 -14.88 10.44
CA SER A 408 15.01 -15.12 11.16
C SER A 408 14.73 -13.95 12.08
N GLY A 409 13.46 -13.60 12.24
CA GLY A 409 13.03 -12.55 13.16
C GLY A 409 13.24 -12.92 14.63
N LYS A 410 12.58 -12.14 15.49
CA LYS A 410 12.77 -12.12 16.93
C LYS A 410 12.61 -13.50 17.58
N ASP A 411 13.53 -13.80 18.49
CA ASP A 411 13.48 -14.93 19.39
C ASP A 411 13.84 -14.50 20.83
N THR A 412 14.05 -15.47 21.73
CA THR A 412 14.35 -15.20 23.14
C THR A 412 15.74 -14.60 23.38
N GLU A 413 16.66 -14.72 22.42
CA GLU A 413 18.05 -14.25 22.54
C GLU A 413 18.28 -12.89 21.87
N GLY A 414 17.47 -12.51 20.88
CA GLY A 414 17.61 -11.21 20.22
C GLY A 414 16.49 -10.89 19.21
N PRO A 415 16.53 -9.68 18.62
CA PRO A 415 15.54 -9.24 17.63
C PRO A 415 15.66 -9.97 16.28
N CYS A 416 16.84 -10.50 15.97
CA CYS A 416 17.09 -11.20 14.70
C CYS A 416 18.26 -12.18 14.84
N SER A 417 18.21 -13.27 14.09
CA SER A 417 19.35 -14.17 13.89
C SER A 417 19.75 -14.22 12.41
N PHE A 418 21.06 -14.17 12.15
CA PHE A 418 21.66 -14.43 10.84
C PHE A 418 22.25 -15.84 10.82
N TRP A 419 21.87 -16.65 9.83
CA TRP A 419 22.23 -18.05 9.72
C TRP A 419 23.10 -18.27 8.49
N THR A 420 24.16 -19.08 8.60
CA THR A 420 24.98 -19.48 7.45
C THR A 420 25.21 -20.98 7.41
N ALA A 421 24.98 -21.59 6.25
CA ALA A 421 25.37 -22.96 5.96
C ALA A 421 26.61 -22.96 5.05
N ASN A 422 27.73 -23.44 5.58
CA ASN A 422 29.00 -23.53 4.88
C ASN A 422 29.14 -24.88 4.15
N PRO A 423 29.73 -24.89 2.94
CA PRO A 423 29.91 -26.12 2.17
C PRO A 423 30.83 -27.16 2.80
N GLY A 424 31.69 -26.76 3.74
CA GLY A 424 32.52 -27.66 4.55
C GLY A 424 31.78 -28.43 5.64
N GLY A 425 30.45 -28.28 5.77
CA GLY A 425 29.64 -29.03 6.73
C GLY A 425 29.47 -28.33 8.08
N ARG A 426 29.29 -27.01 8.07
CA ARG A 426 29.04 -26.21 9.26
C ARG A 426 27.79 -25.34 9.10
N LEU A 427 26.93 -25.33 10.10
CA LEU A 427 25.82 -24.39 10.25
C LEU A 427 26.18 -23.43 11.40
N ASP A 428 26.19 -22.13 11.14
CA ASP A 428 26.47 -21.10 12.14
C ASP A 428 25.23 -20.22 12.33
N ARG A 429 24.92 -19.87 13.58
CA ARG A 429 23.92 -18.87 13.97
C ARG A 429 24.62 -17.70 14.63
N TYR A 430 24.38 -16.51 14.10
CA TYR A 430 24.77 -15.25 14.68
C TYR A 430 23.50 -14.56 15.19
N VAL A 431 23.52 -14.04 16.42
CA VAL A 431 22.38 -13.36 17.04
C VAL A 431 22.68 -11.86 17.11
N SER A 432 21.71 -11.04 16.71
CA SER A 432 21.79 -9.58 16.85
C SER A 432 21.60 -9.18 18.31
N ASP A 433 22.39 -8.22 18.80
CA ASP A 433 22.14 -7.51 20.06
C ASP A 433 21.45 -6.14 19.86
N GLY A 434 21.02 -5.87 18.63
CA GLY A 434 20.46 -4.59 18.18
C GLY A 434 21.51 -3.64 17.56
N ARG A 435 22.79 -4.01 17.56
CA ARG A 435 23.89 -3.20 16.99
C ARG A 435 24.89 -4.00 16.18
N GLU A 436 25.08 -5.26 16.53
CA GLU A 436 26.00 -6.18 15.85
C GLU A 436 25.52 -7.63 15.95
N PHE A 437 26.03 -8.46 15.04
CA PHE A 437 25.78 -9.90 15.01
C PHE A 437 26.93 -10.66 15.66
N HIS A 438 26.64 -11.38 16.74
CA HIS A 438 27.61 -12.22 17.45
C HIS A 438 27.40 -13.68 17.12
N LEU A 439 28.48 -14.42 16.87
CA LEU A 439 28.38 -15.88 16.71
C LEU A 439 27.88 -16.52 18.01
N ALA A 440 26.63 -16.97 18.00
CA ALA A 440 25.99 -17.57 19.16
C ALA A 440 26.27 -19.08 19.24
N GLN A 441 26.19 -19.78 18.10
CA GLN A 441 26.34 -21.22 18.07
C GLN A 441 26.75 -21.74 16.68
N SER A 442 27.55 -22.80 16.69
CA SER A 442 27.93 -23.56 15.49
C SER A 442 27.54 -25.03 15.66
N TRP A 443 27.11 -25.66 14.56
CA TRP A 443 26.80 -27.08 14.49
C TRP A 443 27.48 -27.72 13.29
N LYS A 444 27.80 -29.01 13.43
CA LYS A 444 28.26 -29.83 12.31
C LYS A 444 27.05 -30.33 11.52
N ILE A 445 27.08 -30.14 10.21
CA ILE A 445 26.10 -30.65 9.25
C ILE A 445 26.81 -31.43 8.13
N GLU A 446 26.05 -32.05 7.24
CA GLU A 446 26.64 -32.71 6.07
C GLU A 446 27.29 -31.68 5.14
N ALA A 447 28.50 -31.97 4.66
CA ALA A 447 29.22 -31.10 3.74
C ALA A 447 28.55 -31.13 2.35
N LYS A 448 27.94 -30.00 1.95
CA LYS A 448 27.26 -29.81 0.66
C LYS A 448 27.40 -28.38 0.21
N ALA A 449 27.49 -28.16 -1.10
CA ALA A 449 27.23 -26.83 -1.63
C ALA A 449 25.72 -26.54 -1.62
N TRP A 450 25.35 -25.33 -1.21
CA TRP A 450 23.98 -24.86 -1.02
C TRP A 450 23.62 -23.82 -2.08
N SER A 451 22.38 -23.84 -2.58
CA SER A 451 21.82 -22.79 -3.42
C SER A 451 21.15 -21.69 -2.60
N SER A 452 20.47 -22.08 -1.52
CA SER A 452 19.68 -21.20 -0.67
C SER A 452 19.49 -21.82 0.72
N LEU A 453 19.23 -20.95 1.70
CA LEU A 453 18.93 -21.30 3.07
C LEU A 453 17.63 -20.57 3.45
N TYR A 454 16.82 -21.19 4.30
CA TYR A 454 15.56 -20.65 4.80
C TYR A 454 15.43 -20.92 6.29
N THR A 455 14.72 -20.06 7.00
CA THR A 455 14.34 -20.24 8.40
C THR A 455 12.82 -20.36 8.46
N LEU A 456 12.35 -21.28 9.30
CA LEU A 456 10.94 -21.62 9.46
C LEU A 456 10.66 -21.66 10.97
N PRO A 457 10.23 -20.52 11.56
CA PRO A 457 9.99 -20.44 12.99
C PRO A 457 8.77 -21.28 13.37
N LEU A 458 8.88 -22.02 14.48
CA LEU A 458 7.81 -22.84 15.05
C LEU A 458 7.15 -22.10 16.22
N SER A 459 5.86 -22.37 16.46
CA SER A 459 5.08 -21.71 17.50
C SER A 459 5.58 -21.94 18.93
N ASN A 460 6.41 -22.96 19.14
CA ASN A 460 7.02 -23.28 20.43
C ASN A 460 8.38 -22.61 20.65
N GLY A 461 8.80 -21.69 19.77
CA GLY A 461 10.08 -20.99 19.84
C GLY A 461 11.27 -21.78 19.25
N GLU A 462 11.04 -22.99 18.72
CA GLU A 462 12.04 -23.70 17.92
C GLU A 462 12.10 -23.14 16.49
N VAL A 463 13.17 -23.45 15.75
CA VAL A 463 13.30 -23.06 14.34
C VAL A 463 13.76 -24.22 13.50
N ILE A 464 13.16 -24.39 12.32
CA ILE A 464 13.73 -25.24 11.26
C ILE A 464 14.61 -24.39 10.36
N VAL A 465 15.86 -24.78 10.21
CA VAL A 465 16.74 -24.24 9.17
C VAL A 465 16.76 -25.20 8.00
N ALA A 466 16.40 -24.74 6.81
CA ALA A 466 16.26 -25.57 5.63
C ALA A 466 17.25 -25.14 4.52
N GLY A 467 18.01 -26.08 3.98
CA GLY A 467 19.03 -25.84 2.95
C GLY A 467 18.73 -26.59 1.66
N LEU A 468 18.56 -25.88 0.55
CA LEU A 468 18.47 -26.49 -0.78
C LEU A 468 19.90 -26.65 -1.34
N THR A 469 20.22 -27.84 -1.83
CA THR A 469 21.55 -28.11 -2.42
C THR A 469 21.78 -27.30 -3.70
N LYS A 470 23.04 -27.06 -4.05
CA LYS A 470 23.43 -26.25 -5.22
C LYS A 470 22.91 -26.82 -6.56
N ASP A 471 22.77 -28.14 -6.65
CA ASP A 471 22.15 -28.84 -7.79
C ASP A 471 20.61 -28.76 -7.77
N LYS A 472 20.02 -28.22 -6.69
CA LYS A 472 18.58 -28.06 -6.46
C LYS A 472 17.80 -29.37 -6.47
N LEU A 473 18.46 -30.49 -6.14
CA LEU A 473 17.85 -31.82 -6.13
C LEU A 473 17.53 -32.34 -4.73
N GLN A 474 18.02 -31.70 -3.67
CA GLN A 474 17.78 -32.16 -2.30
C GLN A 474 17.52 -30.99 -1.34
N LEU A 475 16.47 -31.13 -0.53
CA LEU A 475 16.18 -30.21 0.58
C LEU A 475 16.58 -30.86 1.91
N TYR A 476 17.53 -30.25 2.60
CA TYR A 476 17.94 -30.61 3.95
C TYR A 476 17.18 -29.75 4.96
N GLY A 477 16.99 -30.27 6.17
CA GLY A 477 16.40 -29.52 7.27
C GLY A 477 17.08 -29.86 8.59
N TRP A 478 17.11 -28.90 9.51
CA TRP A 478 17.61 -29.07 10.86
C TRP A 478 16.69 -28.37 11.83
N ARG A 479 16.11 -29.12 12.78
CA ARG A 479 15.34 -28.56 13.89
C ARG A 479 16.28 -28.12 15.00
N ILE A 480 16.21 -26.85 15.37
CA ILE A 480 17.06 -26.24 16.38
C ILE A 480 16.21 -25.90 17.61
N ARG A 481 16.65 -26.40 18.77
CA ARG A 481 16.09 -26.07 20.09
C ARG A 481 17.23 -25.71 21.03
N GLY A 482 17.41 -24.42 21.29
CA GLY A 482 18.59 -23.92 22.02
C GLY A 482 19.87 -24.37 21.32
N LYS A 483 20.70 -25.17 22.00
CA LYS A 483 21.95 -25.73 21.44
C LYS A 483 21.77 -27.07 20.73
N GLU A 484 20.60 -27.70 20.82
CA GLU A 484 20.35 -29.00 20.20
C GLU A 484 19.98 -28.83 18.72
N LEU A 485 20.64 -29.61 17.86
CA LEU A 485 20.32 -29.73 16.44
C LEU A 485 19.89 -31.16 16.15
N LYS A 486 18.70 -31.32 15.58
CA LYS A 486 18.20 -32.61 15.06
C LYS A 486 18.01 -32.54 13.55
N PRO A 487 18.68 -33.39 12.75
CA PRO A 487 18.50 -33.39 11.30
C PRO A 487 17.14 -33.95 10.90
N ILE A 488 16.52 -33.33 9.91
CA ILE A 488 15.35 -33.82 9.17
C ILE A 488 15.87 -34.63 7.99
N LYS A 489 15.31 -35.82 7.76
CA LYS A 489 15.65 -36.69 6.63
C LYS A 489 15.52 -35.89 5.31
N PRO A 490 16.59 -35.76 4.51
CA PRO A 490 16.56 -34.92 3.32
C PRO A 490 15.51 -35.38 2.31
N TYR A 491 14.77 -34.42 1.75
CA TYR A 491 13.82 -34.69 0.67
C TYR A 491 14.53 -34.71 -0.67
N LYS A 492 14.41 -35.81 -1.43
CA LYS A 492 14.99 -35.93 -2.77
C LYS A 492 13.96 -35.54 -3.81
N LEU A 493 14.25 -34.50 -4.58
CA LEU A 493 13.40 -34.07 -5.69
C LEU A 493 13.62 -34.95 -6.92
N ARG A 494 12.55 -35.13 -7.71
CA ARG A 494 12.62 -35.89 -8.98
C ARG A 494 13.33 -35.12 -10.10
N SER A 495 13.40 -33.80 -9.98
CA SER A 495 14.02 -32.87 -10.91
C SER A 495 14.48 -31.62 -10.17
N GLU A 496 15.32 -30.81 -10.79
CA GLU A 496 15.82 -29.56 -10.21
C GLU A 496 14.67 -28.61 -9.81
N MET A 497 14.74 -28.06 -8.60
CA MET A 497 13.83 -27.01 -8.13
C MET A 497 14.18 -25.67 -8.79
N ASN A 498 13.62 -25.44 -9.98
CA ASN A 498 13.84 -24.18 -10.72
C ASN A 498 12.86 -23.06 -10.32
N GLN A 499 11.83 -23.38 -9.55
CA GLN A 499 10.94 -22.40 -8.95
C GLN A 499 11.60 -21.77 -7.72
N GLU A 500 11.30 -20.50 -7.48
CA GLU A 500 11.68 -19.84 -6.24
C GLU A 500 10.85 -20.41 -5.07
N LEU A 501 11.52 -20.78 -3.99
CA LEU A 501 10.87 -21.15 -2.73
C LEU A 501 10.66 -19.89 -1.90
N GLN A 502 9.44 -19.71 -1.41
CA GLN A 502 9.07 -18.68 -0.46
C GLN A 502 8.59 -19.32 0.85
N ILE A 503 8.72 -18.58 1.95
CA ILE A 503 8.21 -19.01 3.25
C ILE A 503 6.69 -18.84 3.25
N ARG A 504 5.99 -19.82 3.79
CA ARG A 504 4.55 -19.82 3.99
C ARG A 504 4.26 -20.16 5.45
N MET A 505 3.40 -19.40 6.11
CA MET A 505 3.07 -19.60 7.53
C MET A 505 1.64 -20.12 7.76
N GLU A 506 0.79 -20.06 6.74
CA GLU A 506 -0.58 -20.60 6.76
C GLU A 506 -0.56 -22.11 7.03
N ASP A 507 -1.35 -22.55 8.03
CA ASP A 507 -1.40 -23.94 8.52
C ASP A 507 -0.03 -24.49 9.00
N GLY A 508 0.86 -23.59 9.43
CA GLY A 508 2.19 -23.88 9.95
C GLY A 508 3.33 -23.57 8.95
N PRO A 509 4.57 -23.47 9.43
CA PRO A 509 5.68 -23.02 8.60
C PRO A 509 6.04 -24.05 7.53
N ALA A 510 6.15 -23.61 6.29
CA ALA A 510 6.51 -24.43 5.14
C ALA A 510 7.23 -23.64 4.05
N LEU A 511 7.81 -24.36 3.09
CA LEU A 511 8.34 -23.76 1.86
C LEU A 511 7.37 -24.01 0.71
N PHE A 512 6.93 -22.93 0.06
CA PHE A 512 6.01 -22.98 -1.07
C PHE A 512 6.72 -22.60 -2.37
N ALA A 513 6.41 -23.30 -3.45
CA ALA A 513 6.86 -22.97 -4.79
C ALA A 513 5.72 -23.11 -5.80
N SER A 514 5.59 -22.13 -6.70
CA SER A 514 4.65 -22.17 -7.82
C SER A 514 5.36 -21.95 -9.15
N LYS A 515 4.75 -22.43 -10.24
CA LYS A 515 5.18 -22.10 -11.60
C LYS A 515 4.51 -20.79 -12.03
N ASN A 516 5.16 -20.07 -12.94
CA ASN A 516 4.52 -18.95 -13.63
C ASN A 516 3.19 -19.42 -14.25
N GLY A 517 2.11 -18.66 -14.04
CA GLY A 517 0.80 -19.00 -14.60
C GLY A 517 -0.04 -19.99 -13.80
N ALA A 518 0.47 -20.58 -12.72
CA ALA A 518 -0.22 -21.66 -12.01
C ALA A 518 -1.27 -21.14 -11.00
N SER A 519 -2.39 -21.85 -10.83
CA SER A 519 -3.42 -21.62 -9.79
C SER A 519 -3.03 -22.02 -8.37
N GLY A 520 -1.83 -22.58 -8.20
CA GLY A 520 -1.33 -23.11 -6.94
C GLY A 520 0.11 -23.59 -7.09
N GLY A 521 0.52 -24.50 -6.21
CA GLY A 521 1.92 -24.94 -6.17
C GLY A 521 2.14 -26.21 -5.38
N ILE A 522 3.37 -26.36 -4.95
CA ILE A 522 3.80 -27.41 -4.04
C ILE A 522 4.27 -26.79 -2.73
N GLN A 523 4.03 -27.51 -1.64
CA GLN A 523 4.45 -27.13 -0.30
C GLN A 523 5.30 -28.25 0.29
N LEU A 524 6.45 -27.87 0.84
CA LEU A 524 7.35 -28.74 1.61
C LEU A 524 7.25 -28.32 3.08
N GLN A 525 6.50 -29.08 3.85
CA GLN A 525 6.29 -28.85 5.27
C GLN A 525 7.17 -29.80 6.10
N PRO A 526 7.90 -29.30 7.12
CA PRO A 526 8.65 -30.16 8.01
C PRO A 526 7.71 -30.90 8.98
N ASP A 527 7.81 -32.22 9.02
CA ASP A 527 7.23 -33.05 10.07
C ASP A 527 8.22 -33.12 11.23
N THR A 528 7.90 -32.44 12.33
CA THR A 528 8.78 -32.34 13.49
C THR A 528 8.70 -33.55 14.42
N VAL A 529 7.74 -34.47 14.22
CA VAL A 529 7.60 -35.71 14.97
C VAL A 529 8.44 -36.80 14.31
N ASP A 530 8.20 -37.04 13.02
CA ASP A 530 8.90 -38.08 12.25
C ASP A 530 10.24 -37.61 11.70
N MET A 531 10.55 -36.32 11.82
CA MET A 531 11.77 -35.68 11.30
C MET A 531 11.92 -35.94 9.79
N THR A 532 10.84 -35.74 9.05
CA THR A 532 10.79 -35.86 7.58
C THR A 532 10.19 -34.61 6.93
N TRP A 533 10.21 -34.54 5.60
CA TRP A 533 9.50 -33.51 4.83
C TRP A 533 8.26 -34.11 4.19
N GLN A 534 7.13 -33.43 4.34
CA GLN A 534 5.88 -33.75 3.66
C GLN A 534 5.73 -32.83 2.45
N LEU A 535 5.72 -33.42 1.26
CA LEU A 535 5.40 -32.71 0.02
C LEU A 535 3.90 -32.82 -0.24
N THR A 536 3.20 -31.69 -0.22
CA THR A 536 1.79 -31.61 -0.59
C THR A 536 1.60 -30.71 -1.80
N ARG A 537 0.55 -30.99 -2.58
CA ARG A 537 0.09 -30.06 -3.61
C ARG A 537 -0.91 -29.12 -2.97
N VAL A 538 -0.70 -27.83 -3.16
CA VAL A 538 -1.59 -26.78 -2.68
C VAL A 538 -2.30 -26.20 -3.88
N ASP A 539 -3.61 -26.33 -3.92
CA ASP A 539 -4.44 -25.56 -4.84
C ASP A 539 -4.89 -24.29 -4.11
N LEU A 540 -4.56 -23.15 -4.68
CA LEU A 540 -5.05 -21.87 -4.16
C LEU A 540 -6.33 -21.47 -4.88
N GLY A 541 -6.79 -22.16 -5.94
CA GLY A 541 -8.00 -21.73 -6.67
C GLY A 541 -7.86 -20.36 -7.35
N LEU A 542 -6.66 -19.80 -7.41
CA LEU A 542 -6.39 -18.53 -8.07
C LEU A 542 -6.55 -18.69 -9.59
N PRO A 543 -7.07 -17.69 -10.32
CA PRO A 543 -7.17 -17.73 -11.78
C PRO A 543 -5.84 -18.03 -12.45
N ASN A 544 -5.84 -18.80 -13.54
CA ASN A 544 -4.62 -19.10 -14.30
C ASN A 544 -4.24 -17.88 -15.14
N GLU A 545 -3.33 -17.06 -14.61
CA GLU A 545 -2.85 -15.82 -15.22
C GLU A 545 -1.32 -15.74 -15.11
N ASP A 546 -0.68 -15.15 -16.12
CA ASP A 546 0.76 -14.90 -16.12
C ASP A 546 1.20 -14.16 -14.85
N GLY A 547 2.34 -14.57 -14.31
CA GLY A 547 2.89 -14.04 -13.06
C GLY A 547 3.26 -15.13 -12.06
N LEU A 548 4.12 -14.73 -11.14
CA LEU A 548 4.56 -15.52 -9.99
C LEU A 548 3.64 -15.24 -8.80
N ILE A 549 3.29 -16.29 -8.05
CA ILE A 549 2.52 -16.12 -6.82
C ILE A 549 3.45 -15.64 -5.70
N ARG A 550 2.97 -14.65 -4.95
CA ARG A 550 3.51 -14.15 -3.70
C ARG A 550 2.42 -14.23 -2.64
N LEU A 551 2.78 -14.69 -1.45
CA LEU A 551 1.88 -14.87 -0.32
C LEU A 551 2.31 -13.98 0.84
N GLY A 552 1.36 -13.45 1.58
CA GLY A 552 1.58 -12.60 2.75
C GLY A 552 0.25 -12.05 3.27
N ASP A 553 0.21 -11.59 4.52
CA ASP A 553 -0.97 -10.94 5.10
C ASP A 553 -0.96 -9.46 4.72
N PHE A 554 -1.55 -9.08 3.58
CA PHE A 554 -1.42 -7.71 3.06
C PHE A 554 -2.44 -6.76 3.69
N ASN A 555 -3.55 -7.26 4.22
CA ASN A 555 -4.56 -6.47 4.92
C ASN A 555 -4.38 -6.46 6.45
N GLY A 556 -3.53 -7.31 7.02
CA GLY A 556 -3.26 -7.39 8.46
C GLY A 556 -4.39 -8.04 9.26
N ASP A 557 -5.18 -8.91 8.63
CA ASP A 557 -6.28 -9.64 9.27
C ASP A 557 -5.83 -10.96 9.94
N GLY A 558 -4.54 -11.30 9.81
CA GLY A 558 -3.91 -12.51 10.32
C GLY A 558 -4.06 -13.73 9.41
N ARG A 559 -4.65 -13.58 8.22
CA ARG A 559 -4.80 -14.61 7.20
C ARG A 559 -3.84 -14.33 6.05
N GLU A 560 -3.48 -15.41 5.35
CA GLU A 560 -2.67 -15.27 4.15
C GLU A 560 -3.49 -14.73 2.97
N ASP A 561 -3.03 -13.63 2.39
CA ASP A 561 -3.45 -13.10 1.09
C ASP A 561 -2.51 -13.55 -0.05
N ALA A 562 -2.91 -13.28 -1.29
CA ALA A 562 -2.17 -13.68 -2.48
C ALA A 562 -2.02 -12.54 -3.49
N LEU A 563 -0.86 -12.51 -4.12
CA LEU A 563 -0.52 -11.57 -5.17
C LEU A 563 0.09 -12.33 -6.35
N ARG A 564 -0.35 -12.01 -7.58
CA ARG A 564 0.32 -12.43 -8.80
C ARG A 564 1.17 -11.28 -9.32
N TRP A 565 2.48 -11.47 -9.39
CA TRP A 565 3.41 -10.50 -9.94
C TRP A 565 3.95 -10.96 -11.28
N ASP A 566 3.71 -10.18 -12.34
CA ASP A 566 4.31 -10.41 -13.64
C ASP A 566 5.60 -9.58 -13.82
N PRO A 567 6.79 -10.21 -13.79
CA PRO A 567 8.07 -9.52 -13.96
C PRO A 567 8.29 -8.94 -15.37
N LYS A 568 7.46 -9.30 -16.36
CA LYS A 568 7.56 -8.74 -17.72
C LYS A 568 6.82 -7.42 -17.85
N THR A 569 5.66 -7.31 -17.21
CA THR A 569 4.81 -6.11 -17.24
C THR A 569 4.95 -5.25 -15.99
N MET A 570 5.61 -5.75 -14.94
CA MET A 570 5.75 -5.12 -13.62
C MET A 570 4.41 -4.85 -12.93
N ARG A 571 3.38 -5.61 -13.29
CA ARG A 571 2.04 -5.50 -12.72
C ARG A 571 1.81 -6.56 -11.67
N CYS A 572 0.99 -6.20 -10.69
CA CYS A 572 0.52 -7.09 -9.64
C CYS A 572 -1.00 -7.21 -9.70
N THR A 573 -1.53 -8.42 -9.61
CA THR A 573 -2.96 -8.68 -9.36
C THR A 573 -3.11 -9.16 -7.93
N VAL A 574 -3.93 -8.49 -7.13
CA VAL A 574 -4.05 -8.72 -5.68
C VAL A 574 -5.37 -9.41 -5.39
N TYR A 575 -5.31 -10.49 -4.64
CA TYR A 575 -6.46 -11.28 -4.21
C TYR A 575 -6.50 -11.30 -2.69
N SER A 576 -7.62 -10.87 -2.13
CA SER A 576 -7.92 -11.01 -0.71
C SER A 576 -8.64 -12.34 -0.48
N ARG A 577 -8.38 -12.98 0.66
CA ARG A 577 -9.08 -14.21 1.03
C ARG A 577 -10.26 -13.91 1.94
N ASP A 578 -11.43 -14.46 1.65
CA ASP A 578 -12.60 -14.28 2.50
C ASP A 578 -12.67 -15.31 3.66
N GLU A 579 -13.67 -15.16 4.53
CA GLU A 579 -13.89 -16.06 5.68
C GLU A 579 -14.12 -17.52 5.27
N ASP A 580 -14.68 -17.74 4.08
CA ASP A 580 -14.93 -19.05 3.48
C ASP A 580 -13.69 -19.65 2.81
N ARG A 581 -12.53 -18.99 2.94
CA ARG A 581 -11.24 -19.34 2.35
C ARG A 581 -11.19 -19.22 0.82
N GLU A 582 -12.14 -18.50 0.23
CA GLU A 582 -12.21 -18.25 -1.21
C GLU A 582 -11.47 -16.95 -1.57
N TRP A 583 -10.87 -16.95 -2.75
CA TRP A 583 -10.09 -15.82 -3.24
C TRP A 583 -10.95 -14.87 -4.05
N ARG A 584 -10.86 -13.58 -3.72
CA ARG A 584 -11.57 -12.53 -4.46
C ARG A 584 -10.57 -11.52 -5.00
N LEU A 585 -10.72 -11.17 -6.28
CA LEU A 585 -9.96 -10.09 -6.89
C LEU A 585 -10.25 -8.79 -6.13
N LEU A 586 -9.21 -8.23 -5.52
CA LEU A 586 -9.29 -6.97 -4.81
C LEU A 586 -9.02 -5.80 -5.76
N SER A 587 -7.81 -5.78 -6.35
CA SER A 587 -7.36 -4.73 -7.26
C SER A 587 -6.13 -5.16 -8.08
N THR A 588 -5.62 -4.23 -8.90
CA THR A 588 -4.34 -4.32 -9.59
C THR A 588 -3.42 -3.18 -9.17
N PHE A 589 -2.12 -3.47 -9.12
CA PHE A 589 -1.08 -2.50 -8.79
C PHE A 589 0.00 -2.46 -9.88
N GLY A 590 0.45 -1.27 -10.25
CA GLY A 590 1.49 -1.07 -11.26
C GLY A 590 0.99 -0.86 -12.70
N PRO A 591 1.92 -0.71 -13.66
CA PRO A 591 3.31 -1.14 -13.61
C PRO A 591 4.16 -0.39 -12.57
N TRP A 592 5.03 -1.10 -11.84
CA TRP A 592 5.94 -0.51 -10.86
C TRP A 592 7.31 -1.19 -10.90
N GLY A 593 8.33 -0.44 -11.31
CA GLY A 593 9.67 -0.95 -11.62
C GLY A 593 9.94 -1.14 -13.10
N THR A 594 11.16 -1.54 -13.44
CA THR A 594 11.58 -1.79 -14.83
C THR A 594 11.85 -3.28 -15.03
N PRO A 595 11.30 -3.93 -16.07
CA PRO A 595 11.63 -5.31 -16.40
C PRO A 595 13.13 -5.48 -16.65
N GLY A 596 13.72 -6.55 -16.13
CA GLY A 596 15.15 -6.76 -16.28
C GLY A 596 15.64 -8.09 -15.75
N LYS A 597 16.87 -8.47 -16.14
CA LYS A 597 17.52 -9.64 -15.57
C LYS A 597 17.89 -9.36 -14.11
N GLY A 598 17.46 -10.22 -13.20
CA GLY A 598 17.77 -10.11 -11.78
C GLY A 598 16.82 -9.20 -11.00
N VAL A 599 15.69 -8.81 -11.59
CA VAL A 599 14.56 -8.21 -10.88
C VAL A 599 13.84 -9.31 -10.10
N ASN A 600 13.55 -9.05 -8.82
CA ASN A 600 12.74 -9.94 -7.98
C ASN A 600 11.80 -9.13 -7.08
N LEU A 601 10.70 -9.74 -6.65
CA LEU A 601 9.77 -9.18 -5.69
C LEU A 601 9.81 -10.02 -4.40
N MET A 602 10.13 -9.37 -3.28
CA MET A 602 10.00 -9.92 -1.94
C MET A 602 8.74 -9.39 -1.26
N VAL A 603 8.23 -10.16 -0.30
CA VAL A 603 7.12 -9.76 0.58
C VAL A 603 7.64 -9.73 2.00
N ARG A 604 7.43 -8.61 2.69
CA ARG A 604 7.88 -8.40 4.08
C ARG A 604 7.13 -7.21 4.69
N ASP A 605 6.73 -7.30 5.96
CA ASP A 605 6.32 -6.12 6.73
C ASP A 605 7.55 -5.23 6.97
N ALA A 606 7.65 -4.13 6.23
CA ALA A 606 8.81 -3.24 6.24
C ALA A 606 8.64 -2.12 7.26
N ASP A 607 7.46 -1.53 7.36
CA ASP A 607 7.19 -0.41 8.27
C ASP A 607 6.71 -0.84 9.67
N GLY A 608 6.49 -2.13 9.90
CA GLY A 608 6.07 -2.69 11.18
C GLY A 608 4.61 -2.47 11.50
N ASN A 609 3.77 -2.24 10.49
CA ASN A 609 2.35 -1.97 10.69
C ASN A 609 1.51 -3.26 10.80
N GLY A 610 2.15 -4.44 10.74
CA GLY A 610 1.50 -5.75 10.80
C GLY A 610 0.92 -6.20 9.46
N LYS A 611 1.16 -5.48 8.37
CA LYS A 611 0.78 -5.83 7.00
C LYS A 611 2.04 -6.11 6.20
N ALA A 612 1.93 -7.06 5.28
CA ALA A 612 3.02 -7.37 4.39
C ALA A 612 3.15 -6.31 3.28
N ASP A 613 4.37 -5.86 3.03
CA ASP A 613 4.70 -4.89 1.98
C ASP A 613 5.41 -5.56 0.81
N LEU A 614 5.54 -4.81 -0.28
CA LEU A 614 6.29 -5.23 -1.46
C LEU A 614 7.67 -4.59 -1.50
N VAL A 615 8.69 -5.42 -1.73
CA VAL A 615 10.06 -4.94 -1.95
C VAL A 615 10.56 -5.42 -3.30
N LEU A 616 10.71 -4.49 -4.22
CA LEU A 616 11.27 -4.72 -5.54
C LEU A 616 12.79 -4.62 -5.47
N ILE A 617 13.46 -5.71 -5.77
CA ILE A 617 14.91 -5.77 -5.90
C ILE A 617 15.28 -5.52 -7.35
N ASP A 618 15.97 -4.43 -7.64
CA ASP A 618 16.64 -4.20 -8.93
C ASP A 618 18.15 -4.33 -8.75
N ARG A 619 18.69 -5.50 -9.06
CA ARG A 619 20.14 -5.77 -8.98
C ARG A 619 20.94 -5.03 -10.04
N SER A 620 20.34 -4.67 -11.17
CA SER A 620 21.04 -3.91 -12.23
C SER A 620 21.13 -2.44 -11.86
N GLY A 621 20.06 -1.87 -11.30
CA GLY A 621 20.03 -0.50 -10.79
C GLY A 621 20.65 -0.31 -9.41
N GLY A 622 20.85 -1.41 -8.65
CA GLY A 622 21.44 -1.38 -7.32
C GLY A 622 20.51 -0.80 -6.25
N ASN A 623 19.20 -0.99 -6.38
CA ASN A 623 18.20 -0.43 -5.46
C ASN A 623 17.25 -1.52 -4.93
N LEU A 624 16.77 -1.31 -3.72
CA LEU A 624 15.53 -1.88 -3.21
C LEU A 624 14.49 -0.78 -3.20
N ASP A 625 13.39 -0.97 -3.91
CA ASP A 625 12.27 -0.03 -3.90
C ASP A 625 11.12 -0.66 -3.12
N PHE A 626 10.49 0.11 -2.23
CA PHE A 626 9.44 -0.36 -1.34
C PHE A 626 8.08 0.18 -1.77
N ALA A 627 7.02 -0.62 -1.63
CA ALA A 627 5.63 -0.17 -1.71
C ALA A 627 4.87 -0.73 -0.52
N LEU A 628 4.43 0.17 0.38
CA LEU A 628 3.85 -0.18 1.66
C LEU A 628 2.35 -0.43 1.54
N SER A 629 1.82 -1.42 2.24
CA SER A 629 0.41 -1.72 2.26
C SER A 629 -0.32 -0.98 3.38
N TYR A 630 -1.45 -0.39 3.02
CA TYR A 630 -2.38 0.26 3.94
C TYR A 630 -3.81 -0.26 3.74
N GLN A 631 -3.96 -1.44 3.13
CA GLN A 631 -5.25 -2.08 2.83
C GLN A 631 -6.13 -2.14 4.08
N SER A 632 -7.44 -1.98 3.91
CA SER A 632 -8.38 -2.18 5.02
C SER A 632 -8.49 -3.67 5.36
N LYS A 633 -8.79 -3.96 6.64
CA LYS A 633 -9.03 -5.33 7.13
C LYS A 633 -10.36 -5.87 6.66
#